data_AF-A0A7G5H217-F1
#
_entry.id   AF-A0A7G5H217-F1
#
_cell.length_a   1.000
_cell.length_b   1.000
_cell.length_c   1.000
_cell.angle_alpha   90.00
_cell.angle_beta   90.00
_cell.angle_gamma   90.00
#
_symmetry.space_group_name_H-M   'P 1'
#
loop_
_entity.id
_entity.type
_entity.pdbx_description
1 polymer ?
#
loop_
_entity_poly.entity_id
_entity_poly.type
_entity_poly.pdbx_seq_one_letter_code
_entity_poly.pdbx_strand_id
1 'polypeptide(L)' 'MESIHLHTLASHAAKATPSRTIRRKVNGAATAALLIKMATEILTASPTLRKSANLTLMDLAAADKVRKSLQKRVE' A
#
# COMPACT_ATOMS: atom_id res chain seq x y z
N MET A 1 12.39 22.34 -39.23
CA MET A 1 12.23 22.97 -37.91
C MET A 1 10.81 22.68 -37.48
N GLU A 2 10.60 21.61 -36.72
CA GLU A 2 9.27 21.17 -36.29
C GLU A 2 8.95 21.81 -34.94
N SER A 3 7.75 22.38 -34.83
CA SER A 3 7.32 23.28 -33.76
C SER A 3 6.69 22.51 -32.58
N ILE A 4 7.00 22.94 -31.36
CA ILE A 4 6.44 22.37 -30.13
C ILE A 4 5.11 23.07 -29.84
N HIS A 5 4.00 22.35 -30.01
CA HIS A 5 2.67 22.80 -29.58
C HIS A 5 2.52 22.62 -28.07
N LEU A 6 2.90 23.65 -27.30
CA LEU A 6 2.50 23.79 -25.91
C LEU A 6 1.02 24.19 -25.85
N HIS A 7 0.15 23.21 -25.66
CA HIS A 7 -1.24 23.47 -25.32
C HIS A 7 -1.35 23.91 -23.86
N THR A 8 -1.29 25.22 -23.70
CA THR A 8 -1.78 25.97 -22.54
C THR A 8 -3.29 25.72 -22.38
N LEU A 9 -3.69 25.09 -21.28
CA LEU A 9 -5.01 25.24 -20.67
C LEU A 9 -4.75 25.42 -19.17
N ALA A 10 -4.49 26.66 -18.75
CA ALA A 10 -5.52 27.55 -18.20
C ALA A 10 -6.28 26.90 -17.03
N SER A 11 -5.87 27.34 -15.84
CA SER A 11 -6.70 27.57 -14.64
C SER A 11 -7.83 26.58 -14.37
N HIS A 12 -7.74 25.81 -13.30
CA HIS A 12 -8.80 25.65 -12.29
C HIS A 12 -8.14 25.45 -10.92
N ALA A 13 -7.82 26.56 -10.26
CA ALA A 13 -7.70 26.60 -8.81
C ALA A 13 -9.10 26.39 -8.22
N ALA A 14 -9.58 25.13 -8.26
CA ALA A 14 -10.79 24.76 -7.57
C ALA A 14 -10.45 24.72 -6.07
N LYS A 15 -10.93 25.74 -5.36
CA LYS A 15 -11.06 25.77 -3.90
C LYS A 15 -11.77 24.49 -3.47
N ALA A 16 -10.99 23.46 -3.15
CA ALA A 16 -11.52 22.18 -2.71
C ALA A 16 -12.16 22.39 -1.34
N THR A 17 -13.47 22.59 -1.33
CA THR A 17 -14.28 22.26 -0.17
C THR A 17 -13.92 20.83 0.22
N PRO A 18 -13.72 20.51 1.52
CA PRO A 18 -13.51 19.14 1.93
C PRO A 18 -14.85 18.40 1.74
N SER A 19 -15.08 17.93 0.52
CA SER A 19 -16.04 16.89 0.25
C SER A 19 -15.58 15.72 1.10
N ARG A 20 -16.30 15.48 2.20
CA ARG A 20 -16.22 14.25 2.98
C ARG A 20 -16.62 13.15 2.02
N THR A 21 -15.64 12.68 1.25
CA THR A 21 -15.73 11.50 0.42
C THR A 21 -16.27 10.43 1.34
N ILE A 22 -17.47 9.95 1.03
CA ILE A 22 -18.07 8.80 1.67
C ILE A 22 -16.99 7.72 1.62
N ARG A 23 -16.32 7.48 2.75
CA ARG A 23 -15.28 6.45 2.85
C ARG A 23 -16.00 5.16 2.53
N ARG A 24 -15.87 4.69 1.28
CA ARG A 24 -16.27 3.34 0.90
C ARG A 24 -15.74 2.44 2.01
N LYS A 25 -16.58 1.58 2.59
CA LYS A 25 -16.17 0.61 3.61
C LYS A 25 -15.14 -0.32 2.98
N VAL A 26 -13.88 0.10 2.95
CA VAL A 26 -12.78 -0.72 2.45
C VAL A 26 -12.51 -1.75 3.52
N ASN A 27 -12.41 -3.02 3.12
CA ASN A 27 -12.08 -4.09 4.05
C ASN A 27 -10.60 -3.99 4.43
N GLY A 28 -10.30 -3.12 5.40
CA GLY A 28 -8.94 -2.82 5.84
C GLY A 28 -8.21 -4.06 6.35
N ALA A 29 -8.93 -5.02 6.94
CA ALA A 29 -8.35 -6.28 7.39
C ALA A 29 -7.92 -7.17 6.21
N ALA A 30 -8.74 -7.29 5.17
CA ALA A 30 -8.39 -8.03 3.95
C ALA A 30 -7.21 -7.36 3.21
N THR A 31 -7.23 -6.03 3.08
CA THR A 31 -6.14 -5.29 2.44
C THR A 31 -4.84 -5.42 3.24
N ALA A 32 -4.88 -5.29 4.56
CA ALA A 32 -3.71 -5.48 5.41
C ALA A 32 -3.15 -6.90 5.31
N ALA A 33 -4.02 -7.92 5.30
CA ALA A 33 -3.59 -9.31 5.13
C ALA A 33 -2.87 -9.54 3.79
N LEU A 34 -3.37 -8.91 2.71
CA LEU A 34 -2.73 -8.96 1.39
C LEU A 34 -1.37 -8.26 1.39
N LEU A 35 -1.28 -7.06 1.96
CA LEU A 35 -0.03 -6.29 2.05
C LEU A 35 1.04 -7.04 2.85
N ILE A 36 0.65 -7.65 3.98
CA ILE A 36 1.56 -8.48 4.77
C ILE A 36 2.08 -9.65 3.93
N LYS A 37 1.19 -10.38 3.23
CA LYS A 37 1.59 -11.50 2.37
C LYS A 37 2.64 -11.08 1.34
N MET A 38 2.38 -10.01 0.59
CA MET A 38 3.30 -9.52 -0.45
C MET A 38 4.65 -9.09 0.15
N ALA A 39 4.63 -8.36 1.27
CA ALA A 39 5.86 -7.93 1.93
C ALA A 39 6.68 -9.13 2.43
N THR A 40 6.03 -10.13 3.03
CA THR A 40 6.70 -11.36 3.49
C THR A 40 7.34 -12.12 2.32
N GLU A 41 6.67 -12.21 1.17
CA GLU A 41 7.22 -12.84 -0.04
C GLU A 41 8.47 -12.10 -0.55
N ILE A 42 8.41 -10.77 -0.66
CA ILE A 42 9.54 -9.93 -1.11
C ILE A 42 10.74 -10.07 -0.16
N LEU A 43 10.52 -9.97 1.15
CA LEU A 43 11.57 -10.03 2.18
C LEU A 43 12.14 -11.43 2.36
N THR A 44 11.39 -12.47 2.00
CA THR A 44 11.88 -13.85 1.98
C THR A 44 12.77 -14.07 0.76
N ALA A 45 12.34 -13.58 -0.41
CA ALA A 45 13.10 -13.67 -1.66
C ALA A 45 14.39 -12.82 -1.65
N SER A 46 14.41 -11.70 -0.92
CA SER A 46 15.55 -10.78 -0.85
C SER A 46 16.15 -10.67 0.57
N PRO A 47 17.24 -11.41 0.86
CA PRO A 47 17.95 -11.29 2.13
C PRO A 47 18.56 -9.90 2.38
N THR A 48 18.91 -9.18 1.32
CA THR A 48 19.49 -7.83 1.43
C THR A 48 18.47 -6.81 1.91
N LEU A 49 17.25 -6.83 1.34
CA LEU A 49 16.16 -5.96 1.79
C LEU A 49 15.73 -6.26 3.23
N ARG A 50 15.72 -7.54 3.61
CA ARG A 50 15.45 -7.95 4.98
C ARG A 50 16.50 -7.40 5.95
N LYS A 51 17.79 -7.47 5.59
CA LYS A 51 18.88 -6.88 6.39
C LYS A 51 18.78 -5.36 6.46
N SER A 52 18.50 -4.66 5.35
CA SER A 52 18.36 -3.20 5.36
C SER A 52 17.18 -2.72 6.21
N ALA A 53 16.14 -3.55 6.34
CA ALA A 53 14.99 -3.28 7.20
C ALA A 53 15.22 -3.69 8.67
N ASN A 54 16.38 -4.24 9.03
CA ASN A 54 16.67 -4.81 10.36
C ASN A 54 15.63 -5.85 10.82
N LEU A 55 15.13 -6.67 9.89
CA LEU A 55 14.14 -7.70 10.18
C LEU A 55 14.78 -9.08 10.25
N THR A 56 14.28 -9.90 11.17
CA THR A 56 14.68 -11.29 11.35
C THR A 56 13.67 -12.25 10.72
N LEU A 57 14.04 -13.53 10.62
CA LEU A 57 13.08 -14.58 10.22
C LEU A 57 11.94 -14.74 11.25
N MET A 58 12.20 -14.41 12.52
CA MET A 58 11.14 -14.40 13.55
C MET A 58 10.11 -13.30 13.30
N ASP A 59 10.53 -12.12 12.84
CA ASP A 59 9.60 -11.03 12.53
C ASP A 59 8.68 -11.38 11.35
N LEU A 60 9.22 -12.09 10.35
CA LEU A 60 8.41 -12.61 9.23
C LEU A 60 7.36 -13.63 9.72
N ALA A 61 7.74 -14.54 10.63
CA ALA A 61 6.81 -15.50 11.21
C ALA A 61 5.74 -14.82 12.09
N ALA A 62 6.12 -13.77 12.82
CA ALA A 62 5.17 -12.97 13.61
C ALA A 62 4.19 -12.23 12.70
N ALA A 63 4.65 -11.64 11.60
CA ALA A 63 3.80 -10.99 10.59
C ALA A 63 2.78 -11.98 10.00
N ASP A 64 3.19 -13.22 9.75
CA ASP A 64 2.30 -14.27 9.25
C ASP A 64 1.20 -14.67 10.25
N LYS A 65 1.51 -14.65 11.56
CA LYS A 65 0.49 -14.84 12.61
C LYS A 65 -0.54 -13.71 12.59
N VAL A 66 -0.08 -12.46 12.45
CA VAL A 66 -0.96 -11.28 12.34
C VAL A 66 -1.84 -11.39 11.09
N ARG A 67 -1.27 -11.76 9.94
CA ARG A 67 -2.03 -11.99 8.70
C ARG A 67 -3.17 -12.99 8.91
N LYS A 68 -2.89 -14.16 9.51
CA LYS A 68 -3.92 -15.16 9.84
C LYS A 68 -4.98 -14.61 10.78
N SER A 69 -4.60 -13.79 11.77
CA SER A 69 -5.55 -13.15 12.68
C SER A 69 -6.46 -12.14 11.98
N LEU A 70 -5.95 -11.41 10.98
CA LEU A 70 -6.72 -10.45 10.21
C LEU A 70 -7.71 -11.13 9.25
N GLN A 71 -7.33 -12.26 8.66
CA GLN A 71 -8.24 -13.06 7.82
C GLN A 71 -9.45 -13.59 8.60
N LYS A 72 -9.24 -14.06 9.84
CA LYS A 72 -10.32 -14.51 10.72
C LYS A 72 -11.31 -13.42 11.16
N ARG A 73 -10.96 -12.13 11.00
CA ARG A 73 -11.85 -11.00 11.30
C ARG A 73 -12.70 -10.59 10.10
N VAL A 74 -12.41 -11.16 8.93
CA VAL A 74 -13.09 -10.90 7.67
C VAL A 74 -14.10 -12.01 7.34
N GLU A 75 -13.80 -13.24 7.75
CA GLU A 75 -14.79 -14.34 7.85
C GLU A 75 -15.85 -14.03 8.92
#